data_AF-A0A7Y2FJX9-F1
#
_entry.id   AF-A0A7Y2FJX9-F1
#
_cell.length_a   1.000
_cell.length_b   1.000
_cell.length_c   1.000
_cell.angle_alpha   90.00
_cell.angle_beta   90.00
_cell.angle_gamma   90.00
#
_symmetry.space_group_name_H-M   'P 1'
#
loop_
_entity.id
_entity.type
_entity.pdbx_description
1 polymer ?
#
loop_
_entity_poly.entity_id
_entity_poly.type
_entity_poly.pdbx_seq_one_letter_code
_entity_poly.pdbx_strand_id
1 'polypeptide(L)'
;MKHLGLILSLSLCICLTSCETDTGSCLQSDWIGVYNLDTSTEQCSGTNTSLNEQIVFTAGSNSNTVLFDGLEITLDGCALDLGLIGTATLEGSVLSLNGLGCSGTYNKQ
;
A
#
# COMPACT_ATOMS: atom_id res chain seq x y z
N MET A 1 33.61 -22.72 -36.27
CA MET A 1 33.87 -22.63 -34.82
C MET A 1 34.26 -21.20 -34.50
N LYS A 2 33.78 -20.64 -33.37
CA LYS A 2 33.88 -19.22 -32.92
C LYS A 2 32.66 -18.39 -33.33
N HIS A 3 31.59 -18.43 -32.52
CA HIS A 3 30.71 -17.29 -32.16
C HIS A 3 29.73 -17.73 -31.03
N LEU A 4 30.14 -18.70 -30.20
CA LEU A 4 29.29 -19.32 -29.16
C LEU A 4 29.78 -18.97 -27.75
N GLY A 5 30.17 -17.72 -27.53
CA GLY A 5 30.82 -17.30 -26.28
C GLY A 5 30.57 -15.85 -25.87
N LEU A 6 29.48 -15.23 -26.32
CA LEU A 6 29.17 -13.84 -25.98
C LEU A 6 27.68 -13.58 -25.76
N ILE A 7 26.95 -14.57 -25.25
CA ILE A 7 25.55 -14.44 -24.82
C ILE A 7 25.37 -15.12 -23.45
N LEU A 8 26.30 -14.86 -22.52
CA LEU A 8 26.25 -15.40 -21.16
C LEU A 8 26.68 -14.37 -20.11
N SER A 9 26.38 -13.08 -20.33
CA SER A 9 26.75 -12.01 -19.37
C SER A 9 25.72 -10.87 -19.25
N LEU A 10 24.45 -11.08 -19.62
CA LEU A 10 23.45 -10.00 -19.62
C LEU A 10 22.08 -10.38 -19.03
N SER A 11 22.04 -11.13 -17.94
CA SER A 11 20.79 -11.33 -17.19
C SER A 11 20.97 -11.47 -15.68
N LEU A 12 22.10 -10.98 -15.13
CA LEU A 12 22.38 -10.98 -13.69
C LEU A 12 22.55 -9.54 -13.18
N CYS A 13 21.56 -8.68 -13.44
CA CYS A 13 21.62 -7.28 -13.01
C CYS A 13 20.23 -6.66 -12.77
N ILE A 14 19.39 -7.30 -11.96
CA ILE A 14 18.38 -6.55 -11.20
C ILE A 14 18.38 -7.10 -9.77
N CYS A 15 19.48 -6.79 -9.08
CA CYS A 15 19.52 -6.83 -7.63
C CYS A 15 18.51 -5.80 -7.09
N LEU A 16 17.61 -6.25 -6.23
CA LEU A 16 17.39 -5.64 -4.92
C LEU A 16 17.17 -4.11 -4.90
N THR A 17 16.24 -3.60 -5.71
CA THR A 17 15.54 -2.35 -5.39
C THR A 17 14.30 -2.78 -4.59
N SER A 18 14.06 -2.42 -3.34
CA SER A 18 14.38 -1.21 -2.62
C SER A 18 14.18 -1.50 -1.13
N CYS A 19 15.24 -1.41 -0.33
CA CYS A 19 15.11 -1.20 1.11
C CYS A 19 15.55 0.24 1.38
N GLU A 20 14.89 1.19 0.73
CA GLU A 20 14.90 2.57 1.20
C GLU A 20 13.76 2.67 2.22
N THR A 21 14.14 2.62 3.49
CA THR A 21 13.43 3.33 4.55
C THR A 21 13.46 4.82 4.20
N ASP A 22 12.64 5.20 3.22
CA ASP A 22 12.42 6.58 2.85
C ASP A 22 11.32 7.10 3.78
N THR A 23 11.72 7.90 4.76
CA THR A 23 10.79 8.60 5.65
C THR A 23 10.25 9.88 5.00
N GLY A 24 10.17 9.92 3.67
CA GLY A 24 9.76 11.10 2.92
C GLY A 24 9.16 10.78 1.55
N SER A 25 7.85 11.00 1.43
CA SER A 25 7.01 10.91 0.22
C SER A 25 6.71 9.52 -0.33
N CYS A 26 5.54 8.98 0.04
CA CYS A 26 4.94 7.86 -0.67
C CYS A 26 4.46 8.32 -2.06
N LEU A 27 4.73 7.50 -3.07
CA LEU A 27 4.24 7.61 -4.44
C LEU A 27 2.94 6.80 -4.60
N GLN A 28 2.15 7.09 -5.65
CA GLN A 28 0.96 6.30 -5.97
C GLN A 28 1.25 4.80 -6.08
N SER A 29 2.40 4.42 -6.63
CA SER A 29 2.82 3.01 -6.75
C SER A 29 2.95 2.31 -5.40
N ASP A 30 3.29 3.04 -4.34
CA ASP A 30 3.51 2.47 -3.01
C ASP A 30 2.17 2.08 -2.38
N TRP A 31 1.10 2.80 -2.72
CA TRP A 31 -0.26 2.56 -2.26
C TRP A 31 -1.00 1.52 -3.08
N ILE A 32 -0.72 1.36 -4.37
CA ILE A 32 -1.49 0.42 -5.22
C ILE A 32 -1.23 -1.02 -4.76
N GLY A 33 -2.30 -1.77 -4.45
CA GLY A 33 -2.20 -3.16 -4.07
C GLY A 33 -3.42 -3.70 -3.33
N VAL A 34 -3.32 -4.97 -2.95
CA VAL A 34 -4.28 -5.66 -2.10
C VAL A 34 -3.68 -5.75 -0.70
N TYR A 35 -4.47 -5.37 0.29
CA TYR A 35 -4.06 -5.30 1.69
C TYR A 35 -4.97 -6.20 2.51
N ASN A 36 -4.38 -7.11 3.28
CA ASN A 36 -5.12 -8.01 4.16
C ASN A 36 -5.00 -7.52 5.61
N LEU A 37 -6.14 -7.48 6.30
CA LEU A 37 -6.23 -7.10 7.70
C LEU A 37 -5.46 -8.10 8.56
N ASP A 38 -4.60 -7.59 9.44
CA ASP A 38 -4.13 -8.34 10.59
C ASP A 38 -5.20 -8.26 11.68
N THR A 39 -6.05 -9.29 11.74
CA THR A 39 -7.17 -9.36 12.69
C THR A 39 -6.72 -9.31 14.15
N SER A 40 -5.44 -9.56 14.46
CA SER A 40 -4.90 -9.43 15.82
C SER A 40 -4.71 -7.97 16.25
N THR A 41 -4.67 -7.04 15.30
CA THR A 41 -4.50 -5.60 15.53
C THR A 41 -5.83 -4.84 15.50
N GLU A 42 -6.92 -5.51 15.14
CA GLU A 42 -8.23 -4.89 15.04
C GLU A 42 -8.76 -4.47 16.42
N GLN A 43 -9.18 -3.21 16.50
CA GLN A 43 -9.80 -2.63 17.68
C GLN A 43 -11.03 -1.85 17.26
N CYS A 44 -12.21 -2.40 17.54
CA CYS A 44 -13.49 -1.75 17.30
C CYS A 44 -14.23 -1.51 18.62
N SER A 45 -14.78 -0.31 18.77
CA SER A 45 -15.53 0.09 19.98
C SER A 45 -16.95 -0.48 20.06
N GLY A 46 -17.46 -1.10 18.98
CA GLY A 46 -18.77 -1.74 18.90
C GLY A 46 -18.69 -3.27 18.90
N THR A 47 -19.67 -3.93 19.53
CA THR A 47 -19.70 -5.40 19.68
C THR A 47 -19.94 -6.19 18.39
N ASN A 48 -20.30 -5.53 17.28
CA ASN A 48 -20.58 -6.16 15.98
C ASN A 48 -20.00 -5.37 14.80
N THR A 49 -19.06 -4.47 15.05
CA THR A 49 -18.38 -3.73 13.97
C THR A 49 -17.03 -4.36 13.74
N SER A 50 -16.75 -4.72 12.50
CA SER A 50 -15.42 -5.16 12.06
C SER A 50 -15.00 -4.39 10.81
N LEU A 51 -13.70 -4.26 10.64
CA LEU A 51 -13.07 -3.81 9.42
C LEU A 51 -13.20 -4.89 8.34
N ASN A 52 -13.11 -4.48 7.08
CA ASN A 52 -13.07 -5.43 5.96
C ASN A 52 -11.77 -6.23 6.02
N GLU A 53 -11.84 -7.55 5.84
CA GLU A 53 -10.64 -8.40 5.87
C GLU A 53 -9.64 -8.06 4.75
N GLN A 54 -10.13 -7.49 3.66
CA GLN A 54 -9.33 -7.10 2.51
C GLN A 54 -9.77 -5.74 2.00
N ILE A 55 -8.80 -4.90 1.70
CA ILE A 55 -9.01 -3.63 1.00
C ILE A 55 -8.08 -3.54 -0.21
N VAL A 56 -8.51 -2.77 -1.20
CA VAL A 56 -7.78 -2.62 -2.47
C VAL A 56 -7.63 -1.15 -2.80
N PHE A 57 -6.39 -0.76 -3.07
CA PHE A 57 -6.07 0.53 -3.65
C PHE A 57 -5.67 0.34 -5.10
N THR A 58 -6.28 1.10 -6.01
CA THR A 58 -5.91 1.12 -7.43
C THR A 58 -5.41 2.50 -7.87
N ALA A 59 -4.78 2.56 -9.03
CA ALA A 59 -4.33 3.84 -9.59
C ALA A 59 -5.51 4.78 -9.81
N GLY A 60 -5.35 6.04 -9.39
CA GLY A 60 -6.26 7.14 -9.72
C GLY A 60 -6.00 7.72 -11.12
N SER A 61 -6.68 8.82 -11.43
CA SER A 61 -6.60 9.54 -12.70
C SER A 61 -5.22 10.14 -12.98
N ASN A 62 -4.43 10.37 -11.94
CA ASN A 62 -3.09 10.96 -12.03
C ASN A 62 -2.15 10.42 -10.93
N SER A 63 -0.86 10.75 -11.03
CA SER A 63 0.20 10.25 -10.14
C SER A 63 0.07 10.63 -8.66
N ASN A 64 -0.82 11.56 -8.32
CA ASN A 64 -1.01 12.05 -6.95
C ASN A 64 -2.35 11.58 -6.37
N THR A 65 -3.02 10.62 -7.00
CA THR A 65 -4.34 10.14 -6.58
C THR A 65 -4.39 8.63 -6.56
N VAL A 66 -5.18 8.05 -5.66
CA VAL A 66 -5.49 6.62 -5.63
C VAL A 66 -7.00 6.44 -5.58
N LEU A 67 -7.47 5.26 -6.00
CA LEU A 67 -8.86 4.85 -5.82
C LEU A 67 -8.96 3.89 -4.64
N PHE A 68 -9.87 4.17 -3.72
CA PHE A 68 -10.23 3.33 -2.58
C PHE A 68 -11.75 3.17 -2.57
N ASP A 69 -12.25 1.94 -2.68
CA ASP A 69 -13.69 1.64 -2.82
C ASP A 69 -14.39 2.49 -3.90
N GLY A 70 -13.68 2.77 -5.00
CA GLY A 70 -14.18 3.57 -6.12
C GLY A 70 -14.15 5.09 -5.90
N LEU A 71 -13.72 5.56 -4.72
CA LEU A 71 -13.51 6.97 -4.42
C LEU A 71 -12.08 7.38 -4.78
N GLU A 72 -11.94 8.49 -5.50
CA GLU A 72 -10.63 9.05 -5.83
C GLU A 72 -10.14 9.97 -4.71
N ILE A 73 -8.94 9.70 -4.21
CA ILE A 73 -8.36 10.34 -3.03
C ILE A 73 -6.99 10.88 -3.38
N THR A 74 -6.73 12.14 -3.03
CA THR A 74 -5.44 12.80 -3.24
C THR A 74 -4.46 12.35 -2.15
N LEU A 75 -3.24 11.99 -2.59
CA LEU A 75 -2.13 11.64 -1.73
C LEU A 75 -1.58 12.87 -1.02
N ASP A 76 -1.45 12.81 0.31
CA ASP A 76 -0.70 13.78 1.12
C ASP A 76 0.48 13.06 1.79
N GLY A 77 1.53 12.83 0.98
CA GLY A 77 2.65 11.98 1.37
C GLY A 77 2.19 10.55 1.66
N CYS A 78 2.52 10.05 2.85
CA CYS A 78 2.19 8.71 3.31
C CYS A 78 0.92 8.65 4.17
N ALA A 79 0.13 9.72 4.20
CA ALA A 79 -1.17 9.75 4.84
C ALA A 79 -2.28 10.04 3.80
N LEU A 80 -3.43 9.42 4.02
CA LEU A 80 -4.67 9.65 3.29
C LEU A 80 -5.76 10.03 4.26
N ASP A 81 -6.45 11.12 3.94
CA ASP A 81 -7.74 11.45 4.55
C ASP A 81 -8.85 10.80 3.70
N LEU A 82 -9.50 9.77 4.26
CA LEU A 82 -10.63 9.06 3.64
C LEU A 82 -11.98 9.73 3.99
N GLY A 83 -11.94 10.94 4.55
CA GLY A 83 -13.10 11.72 4.97
C GLY A 83 -13.81 11.07 6.16
N LEU A 84 -15.11 10.81 6.01
CA LEU A 84 -15.93 10.24 7.09
C LEU A 84 -15.52 8.81 7.47
N ILE A 85 -14.79 8.11 6.59
CA ILE A 85 -14.32 6.74 6.84
C ILE A 85 -13.19 6.74 7.86
N GLY A 86 -12.29 7.73 7.82
CA GLY A 86 -11.12 7.81 8.69
C GLY A 86 -9.87 8.28 7.98
N THR A 87 -8.72 7.95 8.56
CA THR A 87 -7.40 8.18 7.98
C THR A 87 -6.68 6.86 7.76
N ALA A 88 -5.84 6.82 6.72
CA ALA A 88 -4.92 5.72 6.47
C ALA A 88 -3.48 6.24 6.40
N THR A 89 -2.54 5.52 7.00
CA THR A 89 -1.10 5.82 6.94
C THR A 89 -0.35 4.62 6.40
N LEU A 90 0.55 4.84 5.44
CA LEU A 90 1.37 3.80 4.84
C LEU A 90 2.82 3.90 5.33
N GLU A 91 3.35 2.79 5.84
CA GLU A 91 4.75 2.64 6.23
C GLU A 91 5.32 1.39 5.55
N GLY A 92 5.96 1.59 4.39
CA GLY A 92 6.42 0.48 3.55
C GLY A 92 5.27 -0.38 3.04
N SER A 93 5.19 -1.64 3.45
CA SER A 93 4.12 -2.58 3.10
C SER A 93 2.98 -2.63 4.12
N VAL A 94 3.04 -1.81 5.16
CA VAL A 94 2.09 -1.82 6.29
C VAL A 94 1.19 -0.59 6.21
N LEU A 95 -0.12 -0.81 6.18
CA LEU A 95 -1.13 0.25 6.20
C LEU A 95 -1.84 0.25 7.55
N SER A 96 -1.85 1.39 8.23
CA SER A 96 -2.64 1.59 9.45
C SER A 96 -3.90 2.37 9.11
N LEU A 97 -5.07 1.80 9.40
CA LEU A 97 -6.38 2.45 9.20
C LEU A 97 -6.96 2.82 10.56
N ASN A 98 -7.45 4.05 10.69
CA ASN A 98 -8.17 4.51 11.88
C ASN A 98 -9.37 5.35 11.49
N GLY A 99 -10.57 4.94 11.90
CA GLY A 99 -11.78 5.71 11.68
C GLY A 99 -13.04 5.00 12.11
N LEU A 100 -14.12 5.77 12.25
CA LEU A 100 -15.44 5.28 12.68
C LEU A 100 -15.42 4.43 13.97
N GLY A 101 -14.48 4.72 14.88
CA GLY A 101 -14.33 3.98 16.13
C GLY A 101 -13.74 2.58 15.98
N CYS A 102 -13.14 2.29 14.82
CA CYS A 102 -12.35 1.12 14.53
C CYS A 102 -10.92 1.51 14.12
N SER A 103 -9.94 0.69 14.47
CA SER A 103 -8.60 0.77 13.93
C SER A 103 -8.03 -0.61 13.68
N GLY A 104 -7.08 -0.70 12.75
CA GLY A 104 -6.42 -1.96 12.44
C GLY A 104 -5.27 -1.75 11.46
N THR A 105 -4.40 -2.74 11.40
CA THR A 105 -3.25 -2.76 10.51
C THR A 105 -3.49 -3.76 9.40
N TYR A 106 -3.13 -3.39 8.18
CA TYR A 106 -3.18 -4.24 7.01
C TYR A 106 -1.79 -4.43 6.41
N ASN A 107 -1.54 -5.63 5.88
CA ASN A 107 -0.30 -5.97 5.21
C ASN A 107 -0.53 -6.14 3.72
N LYS A 108 0.27 -5.44 2.91
CA LYS A 108 0.29 -5.55 1.46
C LYS A 108 0.71 -6.97 1.04
N GLN A 109 0.01 -7.55 0.07
CA GLN A 109 0.32 -8.85 -0.54
C GLN A 109 1.38 -8.75 -1.64
#